data_AF-A0A2E2WI36-F1
#
_entry.id   AF-A0A2E2WI36-F1
#
_cell.length_a   1.000
_cell.length_b   1.000
_cell.length_c   1.000
_cell.angle_alpha   90.00
_cell.angle_beta   90.00
_cell.angle_gamma   90.00
#
_symmetry.space_group_name_H-M   'P 1'
#
loop_
_entity.id
_entity.type
_entity.pdbx_description
1 polymer ?
#
loop_
_entity_poly.entity_id
_entity_poly.type
_entity_poly.pdbx_seq_one_letter_code
_entity_poly.pdbx_strand_id
1 'polypeptide(L)'
;MRVPLKEMMDALGVGYILSAYETCPWSAYDEEKDITCSAEVRMNNDADEIEAEMQLLISEPKDDEKPIEQVFYMIGRPSTQEKWDIVDIKIKGESIKGTAAQSEEKGCSFFNACVQELKMGKVPDIEEILEREMKSNDRYGGGGGSSRKNPKIKPQQLMGMKGGMGK
;
A
#
# COMPACT_ATOMS: atom_id res chain seq x y z
N MET A 1 -4.57 -3.82 10.90
CA MET A 1 -4.85 -2.42 10.58
C MET A 1 -6.15 -1.93 11.20
N ARG A 2 -6.03 -0.95 12.11
CA ARG A 2 -7.17 -0.19 12.65
C ARG A 2 -6.84 1.30 12.68
N VAL A 3 -7.37 2.06 11.73
CA VAL A 3 -6.93 3.43 11.45
C VAL A 3 -8.11 4.37 11.18
N PRO A 4 -7.96 5.70 11.30
CA PRO A 4 -8.95 6.66 10.80
C PRO A 4 -9.26 6.44 9.31
N LEU A 5 -10.48 6.78 8.90
CA LEU A 5 -10.93 6.63 7.50
C LEU A 5 -9.97 7.25 6.49
N LYS A 6 -9.47 8.46 6.79
CA LYS A 6 -8.53 9.18 5.92
C LYS A 6 -7.24 8.38 5.69
N GLU A 7 -6.68 7.79 6.75
CA GLU A 7 -5.47 6.98 6.64
C GLU A 7 -5.72 5.69 5.83
N MET A 8 -6.91 5.09 5.96
CA MET A 8 -7.30 3.95 5.13
C MET A 8 -7.40 4.32 3.65
N MET A 9 -8.01 5.46 3.33
CA MET A 9 -8.10 5.97 1.95
C MET A 9 -6.72 6.29 1.35
N ASP A 10 -5.82 6.86 2.15
CA ASP A 10 -4.45 7.13 1.72
C ASP A 10 -3.66 5.83 1.52
N ALA A 11 -3.85 4.84 2.39
CA ALA A 11 -3.24 3.52 2.26
C ALA A 11 -3.72 2.76 1.01
N LEU A 12 -4.94 3.01 0.54
CA LEU A 12 -5.49 2.46 -0.70
C LEU A 12 -5.18 3.30 -1.95
N GLY A 13 -4.46 4.42 -1.80
CA GLY A 13 -4.09 5.28 -2.92
C GLY A 13 -5.19 6.21 -3.43
N VAL A 14 -6.33 6.33 -2.73
CA VAL A 14 -7.45 7.24 -3.10
C VAL A 14 -7.05 8.71 -2.89
N GLY A 15 -6.43 9.04 -1.75
CA GLY A 15 -5.93 10.38 -1.45
C GLY A 15 -6.98 11.38 -0.95
N TYR A 16 -8.26 11.00 -0.84
CA TYR A 16 -9.36 11.79 -0.27
C TYR A 16 -10.40 10.86 0.37
N ILE A 17 -11.33 11.42 1.16
CA ILE A 17 -12.41 10.63 1.78
C ILE A 17 -13.54 10.48 0.76
N LEU A 18 -13.92 9.22 0.49
CA LEU A 18 -15.10 8.92 -0.31
C LEU A 18 -16.38 9.16 0.50
N SER A 19 -17.32 9.88 -0.10
CA SER A 19 -18.70 10.03 0.37
C SER A 19 -19.53 8.79 0.02
N ALA A 20 -20.74 8.67 0.57
CA ALA A 20 -21.67 7.60 0.19
C ALA A 20 -21.84 7.52 -1.33
N TYR A 21 -21.84 6.31 -1.87
CA TYR A 21 -21.91 5.99 -3.31
C TYR A 21 -20.69 6.43 -4.16
N GLU A 22 -19.69 7.10 -3.59
CA GLU A 22 -18.51 7.48 -4.36
C GLU A 22 -17.62 6.28 -4.65
N THR A 23 -17.01 6.31 -5.83
CA THR A 23 -16.06 5.30 -6.31
C THR A 23 -14.84 6.00 -6.89
N CYS A 24 -13.66 5.42 -6.65
CA CYS A 24 -12.40 5.85 -7.23
C CYS A 24 -11.85 4.72 -8.11
N PRO A 25 -12.09 4.77 -9.45
CA PRO A 25 -11.63 3.74 -10.36
C PRO A 25 -10.27 4.09 -11.00
N TRP A 26 -9.51 3.05 -11.34
CA TRP A 26 -8.30 3.08 -12.14
C TRP A 26 -8.30 1.94 -13.14
N SER A 27 -7.78 2.17 -14.33
CA SER A 27 -7.57 1.11 -15.31
C SER A 27 -6.38 1.40 -16.22
N ALA A 28 -5.78 0.32 -16.72
CA ALA A 28 -4.75 0.37 -17.74
C ALA A 28 -4.90 -0.84 -18.68
N TYR A 29 -4.57 -0.65 -19.95
CA TYR A 29 -4.58 -1.69 -20.98
C TYR A 29 -3.14 -1.96 -21.44
N ASP A 30 -2.78 -3.23 -21.56
CA ASP A 30 -1.52 -3.70 -22.12
C ASP A 30 -1.81 -4.34 -23.48
N GLU A 31 -1.39 -3.66 -24.55
CA GLU A 31 -1.60 -4.10 -25.94
C GLU A 31 -0.78 -5.35 -26.29
N GLU A 32 0.40 -5.53 -25.69
CA GLU A 32 1.26 -6.69 -25.99
C GLU A 32 0.69 -7.97 -25.39
N LYS A 33 0.08 -7.87 -24.20
CA LYS A 33 -0.53 -9.00 -23.51
C LYS A 33 -2.03 -9.17 -23.79
N ASP A 34 -2.65 -8.16 -24.39
CA ASP A 34 -4.10 -8.03 -24.58
C ASP A 34 -4.91 -8.23 -23.29
N ILE A 35 -4.48 -7.52 -22.24
CA ILE A 35 -5.06 -7.56 -20.90
C ILE A 35 -5.41 -6.15 -20.43
N THR A 36 -6.58 -6.00 -19.83
CA THR A 36 -6.95 -4.79 -19.07
C THR A 36 -6.86 -5.08 -17.58
N CYS A 37 -6.14 -4.26 -16.82
CA CYS A 37 -6.23 -4.27 -15.37
C CYS A 37 -7.13 -3.13 -14.90
N SER A 38 -8.12 -3.47 -14.08
CA SER A 38 -9.05 -2.53 -13.47
C SER A 38 -8.98 -2.65 -11.96
N ALA A 39 -8.91 -1.52 -11.27
CA ALA A 39 -8.96 -1.46 -9.81
C ALA A 39 -9.94 -0.37 -9.38
N GLU A 40 -10.61 -0.55 -8.27
CA GLU A 40 -11.46 0.49 -7.69
C GLU A 40 -11.52 0.40 -6.18
N VAL A 41 -11.81 1.56 -5.56
CA VAL A 41 -12.26 1.66 -4.18
C VAL A 41 -13.63 2.32 -4.18
N ARG A 42 -14.62 1.68 -3.57
CA ARG A 42 -16.00 2.17 -3.49
C ARG A 42 -16.48 2.27 -2.05
N MET A 43 -17.25 3.32 -1.78
CA MET A 43 -18.00 3.50 -0.54
C MET A 43 -19.46 3.11 -0.77
N ASN A 44 -20.04 2.31 0.11
CA ASN A 44 -21.44 1.91 0.01
C ASN A 44 -22.42 3.09 0.23
N ASN A 45 -23.71 2.80 0.16
CA ASN A 45 -24.79 3.78 0.30
C ASN A 45 -24.89 4.40 1.70
N ASP A 46 -24.50 3.65 2.73
CA ASP A 46 -24.64 4.08 4.13
C ASP A 46 -23.36 4.73 4.68
N ALA A 47 -22.32 4.85 3.84
CA ALA A 47 -20.98 5.32 4.21
C ALA A 47 -20.33 4.56 5.37
N ASP A 48 -20.66 3.27 5.50
CA ASP A 48 -20.21 2.37 6.56
C ASP A 48 -19.53 1.10 6.02
N GLU A 49 -19.26 1.04 4.72
CA GLU A 49 -18.47 -0.03 4.12
C GLU A 49 -17.64 0.50 2.96
N ILE A 50 -16.35 0.15 2.98
CA ILE A 50 -15.42 0.35 1.88
C ILE A 50 -15.17 -1.01 1.26
N GLU A 51 -15.25 -1.07 -0.06
CA GLU A 51 -14.74 -2.19 -0.82
C GLU A 51 -13.62 -1.73 -1.73
N ALA A 52 -12.52 -2.48 -1.75
CA ALA A 52 -11.45 -2.31 -2.71
C ALA A 52 -11.28 -3.59 -3.52
N GLU A 53 -11.31 -3.49 -4.84
CA GLU A 53 -11.19 -4.63 -5.74
C GLU A 53 -10.19 -4.35 -6.87
N MET A 54 -9.56 -5.42 -7.36
CA MET A 54 -8.70 -5.40 -8.54
C MET A 54 -8.90 -6.65 -9.37
N GLN A 55 -9.03 -6.46 -10.68
CA GLN A 55 -9.31 -7.52 -11.64
C GLN A 55 -8.42 -7.38 -12.87
N LEU A 56 -8.03 -8.52 -13.44
CA LEU A 56 -7.47 -8.63 -14.78
C LEU A 56 -8.56 -9.16 -15.71
N LEU A 57 -8.78 -8.45 -16.81
CA LEU A 57 -9.69 -8.83 -17.87
C LEU A 57 -8.84 -9.25 -19.07
N ILE A 58 -8.96 -10.51 -19.47
CA ILE A 58 -8.24 -11.09 -20.61
C ILE A 58 -9.20 -11.03 -21.81
N SER A 59 -8.80 -10.32 -22.88
CA SER A 59 -9.66 -10.11 -24.05
C SER A 59 -9.92 -11.40 -24.83
N GLU A 60 -8.86 -12.19 -25.04
CA GLU A 60 -8.91 -13.48 -25.75
C GLU A 60 -8.42 -14.63 -24.83
N PRO A 61 -9.24 -15.08 -23.87
CA PRO A 61 -8.84 -16.16 -22.97
C PRO A 61 -8.72 -17.47 -23.75
N LYS A 62 -7.69 -18.26 -23.46
CA LYS A 62 -7.60 -19.65 -23.94
C LYS A 62 -8.67 -20.52 -23.26
N ASP A 63 -8.98 -21.69 -23.82
CA ASP A 63 -10.07 -22.57 -23.35
C ASP A 63 -10.05 -22.88 -21.84
N ASP A 64 -8.87 -22.88 -21.20
CA ASP A 64 -8.70 -23.13 -19.76
C ASP A 64 -8.46 -21.85 -18.92
N GLU A 65 -8.35 -20.68 -19.55
CA GLU A 65 -8.12 -19.39 -18.87
C GLU A 65 -9.46 -18.74 -18.49
N LYS A 66 -9.51 -18.15 -17.30
CA LYS A 66 -10.69 -17.39 -16.89
C LYS A 66 -10.65 -16.02 -17.57
N PRO A 67 -11.75 -15.54 -18.18
CA PRO A 67 -11.80 -14.21 -18.80
C PRO A 67 -11.58 -13.07 -17.80
N ILE A 68 -11.87 -13.33 -16.52
CA ILE A 68 -11.69 -12.39 -15.42
C ILE A 68 -10.95 -13.09 -14.29
N GLU A 69 -9.86 -12.50 -13.84
CA GLU A 69 -9.11 -12.93 -12.65
C GLU A 69 -9.21 -11.85 -11.56
N GLN A 70 -9.77 -12.21 -10.41
CA GLN A 70 -9.79 -11.32 -9.24
C GLN A 70 -8.44 -11.40 -8.53
N VAL A 71 -7.68 -10.31 -8.60
CA VAL A 71 -6.33 -10.20 -8.03
C VAL A 71 -6.39 -9.76 -6.57
N PHE A 72 -7.26 -8.81 -6.24
CA PHE A 72 -7.38 -8.25 -4.90
C PHE A 72 -8.84 -8.04 -4.54
N TYR A 73 -9.14 -8.25 -3.27
CA TYR A 73 -10.44 -7.94 -2.67
C TYR A 73 -10.24 -7.56 -1.20
N MET A 74 -10.87 -6.48 -0.75
CA MET A 74 -10.83 -6.06 0.64
C MET A 74 -12.13 -5.39 1.03
N ILE A 75 -12.60 -5.67 2.25
CA ILE A 75 -13.72 -4.97 2.87
C ILE A 75 -13.25 -4.30 4.15
N GLY A 76 -13.53 -3.00 4.27
CA GLY A 76 -13.33 -2.19 5.47
C GLY A 76 -14.66 -1.73 6.06
N ARG A 77 -14.79 -1.74 7.38
CA ARG A 77 -15.98 -1.27 8.10
C ARG A 77 -15.61 -0.38 9.29
N PRO A 78 -16.48 0.55 9.71
CA PRO A 78 -16.25 1.35 10.89
C PRO A 78 -16.27 0.45 12.13
N SER A 79 -15.45 0.85 13.07
CA SER A 79 -15.25 0.23 14.36
C SER A 79 -15.50 1.27 15.45
N THR A 80 -15.23 0.91 16.70
CA THR A 80 -15.32 1.88 17.80
C THR A 80 -14.28 3.01 17.61
N GLN A 81 -14.52 4.16 18.25
CA GLN A 81 -13.57 5.29 18.30
C GLN A 81 -13.22 5.92 16.93
N GLU A 82 -14.18 6.02 15.99
CA GLU A 82 -13.99 6.70 14.69
C GLU A 82 -12.87 6.08 13.81
N LYS A 83 -12.57 4.80 14.05
CA LYS A 83 -11.60 4.04 13.27
C LYS A 83 -12.30 3.04 12.38
N TRP A 84 -11.58 2.58 11.37
CA TRP A 84 -11.98 1.55 10.43
C TRP A 84 -11.08 0.34 10.58
N ASP A 85 -11.70 -0.83 10.50
CA ASP A 85 -11.06 -2.13 10.54
C ASP A 85 -11.22 -2.83 9.20
N ILE A 86 -10.21 -3.58 8.78
CA ILE A 86 -10.32 -4.48 7.63
C ILE A 86 -11.02 -5.77 8.10
N VAL A 87 -12.19 -6.07 7.55
CA VAL A 87 -12.98 -7.24 7.94
C VAL A 87 -12.65 -8.46 7.10
N ASP A 88 -12.39 -8.28 5.82
CA ASP A 88 -11.96 -9.33 4.89
C ASP A 88 -10.89 -8.77 3.95
N ILE A 89 -9.92 -9.61 3.59
CA ILE A 89 -8.88 -9.28 2.62
C ILE A 89 -8.38 -10.54 1.95
N LYS A 90 -8.37 -10.53 0.62
CA LYS A 90 -7.99 -11.66 -0.23
C LYS A 90 -7.07 -11.19 -1.35
N ILE A 91 -6.09 -12.03 -1.67
CA ILE A 91 -5.25 -11.88 -2.85
C ILE A 91 -5.39 -13.17 -3.65
N LYS A 92 -5.73 -13.05 -4.93
CA LYS A 92 -5.96 -14.19 -5.83
C LYS A 92 -6.95 -15.23 -5.28
N GLY A 93 -8.00 -14.73 -4.61
CA GLY A 93 -9.03 -15.56 -3.98
C GLY A 93 -8.64 -16.18 -2.62
N GLU A 94 -7.40 -16.09 -2.18
CA GLU A 94 -6.94 -16.62 -0.89
C GLU A 94 -6.98 -15.53 0.19
N SER A 95 -7.60 -15.84 1.34
CA SER A 95 -7.60 -14.90 2.46
C SER A 95 -6.21 -14.79 3.05
N ILE A 96 -5.70 -13.56 3.12
CA ILE A 96 -4.41 -13.27 3.75
C ILE A 96 -4.56 -12.84 5.21
N LYS A 97 -5.79 -12.67 5.70
CA LYS A 97 -6.05 -12.15 7.04
C LYS A 97 -5.50 -13.09 8.11
N GLY A 98 -4.61 -12.58 8.95
CA GLY A 98 -4.01 -13.34 10.04
C GLY A 98 -2.98 -14.40 9.61
N THR A 99 -2.68 -14.52 8.32
CA THR A 99 -1.66 -15.45 7.80
C THR A 99 -0.23 -15.04 8.16
N ALA A 100 -0.02 -13.73 8.32
CA ALA A 100 1.25 -13.13 8.73
C ALA A 100 0.99 -11.88 9.59
N ALA A 101 2.01 -11.48 10.35
CA ALA A 101 2.04 -10.18 11.00
C ALA A 101 1.85 -9.08 9.94
N GLN A 102 0.99 -8.12 10.25
CA GLN A 102 0.70 -6.97 9.40
C GLN A 102 0.17 -7.33 7.99
N SER A 103 -0.51 -8.48 7.86
CA SER A 103 -1.11 -8.93 6.59
C SER A 103 -2.06 -7.90 5.98
N GLU A 104 -2.79 -7.18 6.81
CA GLU A 104 -3.70 -6.10 6.41
C GLU A 104 -2.95 -4.90 5.84
N GLU A 105 -1.90 -4.42 6.54
CA GLU A 105 -1.06 -3.33 6.06
C GLU A 105 -0.31 -3.70 4.76
N LYS A 106 0.21 -4.94 4.69
CA LYS A 106 0.87 -5.47 3.48
C LYS A 106 -0.09 -5.57 2.31
N GLY A 107 -1.33 -5.99 2.55
CA GLY A 107 -2.37 -6.04 1.52
C GLY A 107 -2.72 -4.65 0.97
N CYS A 108 -2.85 -3.64 1.83
CA CYS A 108 -3.01 -2.25 1.38
C CYS A 108 -1.79 -1.75 0.59
N SER A 109 -0.57 -2.09 1.02
CA SER A 109 0.66 -1.73 0.31
C SER A 109 0.72 -2.34 -1.09
N PHE A 110 0.39 -3.63 -1.20
CA PHE A 110 0.25 -4.35 -2.46
C PHE A 110 -0.76 -3.68 -3.40
N PHE A 111 -1.98 -3.42 -2.91
CA PHE A 111 -3.01 -2.77 -3.72
C PHE A 111 -2.58 -1.37 -4.18
N ASN A 112 -2.02 -0.55 -3.28
CA ASN A 112 -1.57 0.79 -3.61
C ASN A 112 -0.41 0.78 -4.61
N ALA A 113 0.54 -0.14 -4.48
CA ALA A 113 1.61 -0.30 -5.45
C ALA A 113 1.08 -0.57 -6.87
N CYS A 114 0.11 -1.48 -6.99
CA CYS A 114 -0.58 -1.71 -8.26
C CYS A 114 -1.31 -0.45 -8.76
N VAL A 115 -2.02 0.27 -7.87
CA VAL A 115 -2.69 1.54 -8.21
C VAL A 115 -1.70 2.60 -8.72
N GLN A 116 -0.49 2.68 -8.19
CA GLN A 116 0.53 3.61 -8.70
C GLN A 116 0.92 3.28 -10.14
N GLU A 117 1.05 2.01 -10.50
CA GLU A 117 1.34 1.60 -11.88
C GLU A 117 0.16 1.89 -12.82
N LEU A 118 -1.07 1.63 -12.36
CA LEU A 118 -2.29 1.98 -13.11
C LEU A 118 -2.38 3.50 -13.37
N LYS A 119 -2.05 4.33 -12.38
CA LYS A 119 -1.98 5.80 -12.55
C LYS A 119 -0.93 6.24 -13.56
N MET A 120 0.09 5.42 -13.80
CA MET A 120 1.10 5.64 -14.84
C MET A 120 0.67 5.06 -16.20
N GLY A 121 -0.55 4.52 -16.32
CA GLY A 121 -1.08 3.91 -17.53
C GLY A 121 -0.47 2.54 -17.83
N LYS A 122 0.05 1.84 -16.81
CA LYS A 122 0.69 0.53 -16.96
C LYS A 122 -0.09 -0.54 -16.23
N VAL A 123 -0.24 -1.70 -16.88
CA VAL A 123 -0.75 -2.90 -16.22
C VAL A 123 0.30 -3.41 -15.22
N PRO A 124 -0.05 -3.59 -13.94
CA PRO A 124 0.92 -3.96 -12.91
C PRO A 124 1.45 -5.38 -13.07
N ASP A 125 2.74 -5.58 -12.78
CA ASP A 125 3.32 -6.92 -12.61
C ASP A 125 2.90 -7.49 -11.25
N ILE A 126 1.79 -8.21 -11.25
CA ILE A 126 1.15 -8.73 -10.03
C ILE A 126 2.10 -9.62 -9.21
N GLU A 127 2.87 -10.50 -9.86
CA GLU A 127 3.75 -11.42 -9.13
C GLU A 127 4.94 -10.69 -8.51
N GLU A 128 5.55 -9.78 -9.27
CA GLU A 128 6.70 -9.00 -8.79
C GLU A 128 6.29 -8.12 -7.59
N ILE A 129 5.17 -7.41 -7.70
CA ILE A 129 4.67 -6.55 -6.63
C ILE A 129 4.26 -7.40 -5.42
N LEU A 130 3.57 -8.53 -5.64
CA LEU A 130 3.16 -9.42 -4.56
C LEU A 130 4.37 -9.96 -3.79
N GLU A 131 5.40 -10.41 -4.50
CA GLU A 131 6.64 -10.86 -3.90
C GLU A 131 7.30 -9.75 -3.08
N ARG A 132 7.43 -8.55 -3.64
CA ARG A 132 8.05 -7.39 -2.97
C ARG A 132 7.33 -7.01 -1.68
N GLU A 133 6.00 -6.88 -1.72
CA GLU A 133 5.20 -6.37 -0.61
C GLU A 133 4.93 -7.44 0.47
N MET A 134 4.72 -8.69 0.06
CA MET A 134 4.39 -9.76 1.01
C MET A 134 5.63 -10.40 1.65
N LYS A 135 6.72 -10.59 0.89
CA LYS A 135 7.96 -11.19 1.42
C LYS A 135 8.85 -10.22 2.17
N SER A 136 8.49 -8.94 2.30
CA SER A 136 9.23 -8.02 3.18
C SER A 136 9.16 -8.55 4.61
N ASN A 137 10.18 -9.33 4.94
CA ASN A 137 10.52 -9.84 6.23
C ASN A 137 11.34 -8.70 6.80
N ASP A 138 10.66 -7.72 7.40
CA ASP A 138 11.32 -6.70 8.19
C ASP A 138 11.96 -7.40 9.39
N ARG A 139 13.15 -7.96 9.13
CA ARG A 139 14.29 -7.85 10.02
C ARG A 139 14.47 -6.36 10.28
N TYR A 140 13.70 -5.85 11.23
CA TYR A 140 14.05 -4.66 11.97
C TYR A 140 15.29 -5.02 12.79
N GLY A 141 16.47 -4.92 12.15
CA GLY A 141 17.73 -5.37 12.71
C GLY A 141 18.89 -5.16 11.75
N GLY A 142 19.39 -3.93 11.64
CA GLY A 142 20.74 -3.69 11.12
C GLY A 142 20.99 -2.37 10.40
N GLY A 143 21.19 -1.29 11.16
CA GLY A 143 22.21 -0.28 10.86
C GLY A 143 22.03 0.61 9.62
N GLY A 144 21.43 1.78 9.82
CA GLY A 144 21.48 2.90 8.88
C GLY A 144 21.15 4.20 9.60
N GLY A 145 22.12 4.72 10.36
CA GLY A 145 21.92 5.82 11.29
C GLY A 145 21.52 7.15 10.62
N SER A 146 20.51 7.80 11.19
CA SER A 146 20.45 9.27 11.23
C SER A 146 19.54 9.72 12.39
N SER A 147 19.92 9.32 13.61
CA SER A 147 19.44 10.01 14.80
C SER A 147 20.38 11.19 15.02
N ARG A 148 19.94 12.40 14.63
CA ARG A 148 20.59 13.67 15.01
C ARG A 148 20.56 13.80 16.53
N LYS A 149 21.52 13.16 17.21
CA LYS A 149 21.91 13.55 18.54
C LYS A 149 22.70 14.83 18.40
N ASN A 150 22.09 15.94 18.84
CA ASN A 150 22.77 17.19 19.11
C ASN A 150 24.12 16.88 19.79
N PRO A 151 25.27 17.29 19.23
CA PRO A 151 26.52 17.13 19.94
C PRO A 151 26.46 18.03 21.19
N LYS A 152 26.44 17.42 22.38
CA LYS A 152 26.71 18.14 23.63
C LYS A 152 28.18 18.54 23.59
N ILE A 153 28.45 19.73 23.03
CA ILE A 153 29.76 20.37 23.04
C ILE A 153 30.16 20.52 24.52
N LYS A 154 31.21 19.80 24.94
CA LYS A 154 31.82 20.00 26.25
C LYS A 154 32.68 21.28 26.17
N PRO A 155 32.44 22.30 27.02
CA PRO A 155 33.16 23.59 26.96
C PRO A 155 34.68 23.47 27.12
N GLN A 156 35.18 22.35 27.63
CA GLN A 156 36.61 22.10 27.86
C GLN A 156 37.45 21.88 26.59
N GLN A 157 36.83 21.68 25.42
CA GLN A 157 37.57 21.53 24.14
C GLN A 157 37.75 22.84 23.36
N LEU A 158 37.25 23.97 23.87
CA LEU A 158 37.36 25.30 23.24
C LEU A 158 38.55 26.15 23.75
N MET A 159 39.32 25.68 24.73
CA MET A 159 40.50 26.40 25.27
C MET A 159 41.87 25.85 24.82
N GLY A 160 41.91 25.07 23.72
CA GLY A 160 43.18 24.53 23.19
C GLY A 160 43.75 25.25 21.95
N MET A 161 42.98 26.16 21.34
CA MET A 161 43.37 26.82 20.08
C MET A 161 43.89 28.24 20.31
N LYS A 162 44.96 28.37 21.11
CA LYS A 162 45.72 29.61 21.21
C LYS A 162 47.20 29.31 21.44
N GLY A 163 48.01 29.49 20.39
CA GLY A 163 49.46 29.64 20.51
C GLY A 163 50.27 28.89 19.48
N GLY A 164 50.55 29.52 18.34
CA GLY A 164 51.49 29.02 17.34
C GLY A 164 51.94 30.11 16.37
N MET A 165 52.61 31.15 16.88
CA MET A 165 53.27 32.17 16.07
C MET A 165 54.62 32.54 16.73
N GLY A 166 55.72 32.42 15.98
CA GLY A 166 57.09 32.82 16.32
C GLY A 166 57.94 31.64 16.83
N LYS A 167 59.10 31.27 16.26
CA LYS A 167 60.09 31.93 15.40
C LYS A 167 60.66 30.92 14.41
#